data_AF-W6U0B2-F1
#
_entry.id   AF-W6U0B2-F1
#
_cell.length_a   1.000
_cell.length_b   1.000
_cell.length_c   1.000
_cell.angle_alpha   90.00
_cell.angle_beta   90.00
_cell.angle_gamma   90.00
#
_symmetry.space_group_name_H-M   'P 1'
#
loop_
_entity.id
_entity.type
_entity.pdbx_description
1 polymer ?
#
loop_
_entity_poly.entity_id
_entity_poly.type
_entity_poly.pdbx_seq_one_letter_code
_entity_poly.pdbx_strand_id
1 'polypeptide(L)'
;MRVTLPGEFTINNKIIDIHSFNHKEPTRISLNNDKIKQINYFNPLNQLKQKNAIYEFNIIPKKEIIWNKENIDKLKNYIKESEYKQFFKQIETKYNARTEEVFYPLLGETLLSQEINENTITINFEIPNLKEEIKQIYKEYDRLYTQAIESDIKIVSPKEIFINPNDLKLKSNIYFIKTPINQQTEKPTKEIIEFKIESERRFFSNIVLAKQEIQNWIDNGFQVIITAESNSQKEKLKYIFQDIPKIKVEVIKISSSLIINEEKIAIITEADIFNKKQKQIKLSNHQKQNL
;
A
#
# COMPACT_ATOMS: atom_id res chain seq x y z
N MET A 1 -29.95 -8.40 11.50
CA MET A 1 -28.84 -7.62 10.89
C MET A 1 -28.24 -8.46 9.76
N ARG A 2 -27.72 -7.85 8.69
CA ARG A 2 -27.06 -8.56 7.57
C ARG A 2 -25.60 -8.14 7.55
N VAL A 3 -24.70 -9.07 7.25
CA VAL A 3 -23.26 -8.80 7.15
C VAL A 3 -22.97 -8.22 5.77
N THR A 4 -22.38 -7.03 5.75
CA THR A 4 -22.08 -6.28 4.52
C THR A 4 -20.65 -5.74 4.52
N LEU A 5 -20.18 -5.21 5.65
CA LEU A 5 -18.87 -4.58 5.78
C LEU A 5 -17.89 -5.47 6.55
N PRO A 6 -16.57 -5.35 6.28
CA PRO A 6 -15.54 -5.98 7.10
C PRO A 6 -15.67 -5.62 8.58
N GLY A 7 -15.47 -6.61 9.46
CA GLY A 7 -15.62 -6.49 10.91
C GLY A 7 -17.05 -6.66 11.43
N GLU A 8 -18.01 -6.96 10.55
CA GLU A 8 -19.38 -7.34 10.93
C GLU A 8 -19.54 -8.86 11.03
N PHE A 9 -20.40 -9.30 11.95
CA PHE A 9 -20.81 -10.68 12.06
C PHE A 9 -22.26 -10.79 12.56
N THR A 10 -22.90 -11.92 12.28
CA THR A 10 -24.20 -12.28 12.83
C THR A 10 -24.19 -13.74 13.24
N ILE A 11 -24.85 -14.05 14.35
CA ILE A 11 -24.93 -15.41 14.90
C ILE A 11 -26.39 -15.75 15.13
N ASN A 12 -26.83 -16.80 14.46
CA ASN A 12 -28.12 -17.45 14.68
C ASN A 12 -27.90 -18.97 14.83
N ASN A 13 -28.89 -19.69 15.37
CA ASN A 13 -28.77 -21.13 15.68
C ASN A 13 -28.40 -22.04 14.47
N LYS A 14 -28.55 -21.56 13.23
CA LYS A 14 -28.26 -22.34 12.01
C LYS A 14 -27.11 -21.76 11.18
N ILE A 15 -26.78 -20.49 11.39
CA ILE A 15 -25.90 -19.74 10.49
C ILE A 15 -25.09 -18.75 11.31
N ILE A 16 -23.79 -18.74 11.06
CA ILE A 16 -22.87 -17.67 11.46
C ILE A 16 -22.38 -17.00 10.18
N ASP A 17 -22.66 -15.72 10.01
CA ASP A 17 -22.05 -14.91 8.96
C ASP A 17 -20.96 -14.04 9.56
N ILE A 18 -19.82 -13.95 8.88
CA ILE A 18 -18.69 -13.12 9.32
C ILE A 18 -17.96 -12.52 8.12
N HIS A 19 -17.61 -11.25 8.21
CA HIS A 19 -16.73 -10.60 7.25
C HIS A 19 -15.42 -10.24 7.95
N SER A 20 -14.40 -11.08 7.79
CA SER A 20 -13.07 -10.82 8.36
C SER A 20 -12.24 -9.94 7.41
N PHE A 21 -11.40 -9.05 7.96
CA PHE A 21 -10.64 -8.04 7.19
C PHE A 21 -9.61 -8.64 6.21
N ASN A 22 -9.17 -9.87 6.43
CA ASN A 22 -8.25 -10.59 5.55
C ASN A 22 -8.94 -11.28 4.36
N HIS A 23 -10.26 -11.18 4.22
CA HIS A 23 -11.01 -11.76 3.10
C HIS A 23 -11.69 -10.67 2.28
N LYS A 24 -11.74 -10.88 0.96
CA LYS A 24 -12.44 -9.98 0.03
C LYS A 24 -13.97 -10.07 0.15
N GLU A 25 -14.47 -11.23 0.58
CA GLU A 25 -15.89 -11.53 0.64
C GLU A 25 -16.24 -12.12 2.02
N PRO A 26 -17.46 -11.87 2.53
CA PRO A 26 -17.91 -12.45 3.78
C PRO A 26 -18.15 -13.96 3.64
N THR A 27 -18.04 -14.65 4.77
CA THR A 27 -18.12 -16.09 4.90
C THR A 27 -19.35 -16.48 5.71
N ARG A 28 -20.12 -17.44 5.21
CA ARG A 28 -21.30 -18.02 5.86
C ARG A 28 -20.99 -19.45 6.31
N ILE A 29 -21.01 -19.67 7.61
CA ILE A 29 -20.88 -20.97 8.26
C ILE A 29 -22.30 -21.49 8.54
N SER A 30 -22.69 -22.55 7.84
CA SER A 30 -23.96 -23.24 8.08
C SER A 30 -23.74 -24.34 9.11
N LEU A 31 -24.58 -24.37 10.16
CA LEU A 31 -24.48 -25.30 11.28
C LEU A 31 -25.53 -26.41 11.18
N ASN A 32 -25.20 -27.58 11.72
CA ASN A 32 -26.12 -28.65 12.05
C ASN A 32 -25.92 -28.97 13.54
N ASN A 33 -26.81 -28.46 14.39
CA ASN A 33 -26.64 -28.42 15.84
C ASN A 33 -25.32 -27.72 16.23
N ASP A 34 -24.41 -28.46 16.86
CA ASP A 34 -23.10 -28.03 17.34
C ASP A 34 -21.98 -28.26 16.31
N LYS A 35 -22.30 -28.76 15.11
CA LYS A 35 -21.31 -29.08 14.08
C LYS A 35 -21.41 -28.16 12.87
N ILE A 36 -20.26 -27.78 12.33
CA ILE A 36 -20.18 -27.09 11.04
C ILE A 36 -20.61 -28.07 9.93
N LYS A 37 -21.63 -27.69 9.17
CA LYS A 37 -22.12 -28.45 8.01
C LYS A 37 -21.41 -28.01 6.73
N GLN A 38 -21.29 -26.71 6.53
CA GLN A 38 -20.76 -26.15 5.29
C GLN A 38 -20.29 -24.72 5.51
N ILE A 39 -19.22 -24.33 4.82
CA ILE A 39 -18.73 -22.96 4.78
C ILE A 39 -18.76 -22.48 3.33
N ASN A 40 -19.27 -21.27 3.07
CA ASN A 40 -19.32 -20.67 1.75
C ASN A 40 -18.97 -19.18 1.84
N TYR A 41 -18.27 -18.64 0.84
CA TYR A 41 -18.31 -17.21 0.57
C TYR A 41 -19.70 -16.81 0.06
N PHE A 42 -20.08 -15.56 0.29
CA PHE A 42 -21.31 -15.00 -0.26
C PHE A 42 -21.11 -13.53 -0.66
N ASN A 43 -21.94 -13.05 -1.59
CA ASN A 43 -21.86 -11.65 -2.02
C ASN A 43 -22.55 -10.74 -0.99
N PRO A 44 -21.87 -9.69 -0.47
CA PRO A 44 -22.41 -8.85 0.60
C PRO A 44 -23.64 -8.02 0.19
N LEU A 45 -23.83 -7.75 -1.10
CA LEU A 45 -24.94 -6.94 -1.60
C LEU A 45 -26.22 -7.77 -1.75
N ASN A 46 -26.13 -8.93 -2.39
CA ASN A 46 -27.30 -9.77 -2.67
C ASN A 46 -27.49 -10.94 -1.68
N GLN A 47 -26.52 -11.20 -0.82
CA GLN A 47 -26.53 -12.24 0.22
C GLN A 47 -26.57 -13.69 -0.32
N LEU A 48 -26.30 -13.88 -1.61
CA LEU A 48 -26.29 -15.18 -2.27
C LEU A 48 -24.92 -15.86 -2.08
N LYS A 49 -24.98 -17.15 -1.72
CA LYS A 49 -23.79 -18.01 -1.60
C LYS A 49 -23.12 -18.16 -2.97
N GLN A 50 -21.80 -18.20 -2.95
CA GLN A 50 -21.04 -18.75 -4.06
C GLN A 50 -21.23 -20.27 -4.14
N LYS A 51 -21.08 -20.83 -5.35
CA LYS A 51 -21.36 -22.24 -5.62
C LYS A 51 -20.41 -23.18 -4.88
N ASN A 52 -19.15 -22.79 -4.72
CA ASN A 52 -18.13 -23.66 -4.16
C ASN A 52 -18.07 -23.48 -2.63
N ALA A 53 -18.11 -24.61 -1.92
CA ALA A 53 -17.84 -24.64 -0.49
C ALA A 53 -16.33 -24.58 -0.26
N ILE A 54 -15.94 -24.06 0.90
CA ILE A 54 -14.55 -24.08 1.37
C ILE A 54 -14.43 -24.97 2.62
N TYR A 55 -13.25 -25.52 2.84
CA TYR A 55 -12.98 -26.40 3.98
C TYR A 55 -12.65 -25.61 5.25
N GLU A 56 -11.90 -24.53 5.10
CA GLU A 56 -11.41 -23.71 6.19
C GLU A 56 -11.25 -22.25 5.73
N PHE A 57 -11.17 -21.35 6.70
CA PHE A 57 -10.81 -19.96 6.50
C PHE A 57 -10.28 -19.38 7.82
N ASN A 58 -9.41 -18.38 7.74
CA ASN A 58 -8.84 -17.73 8.91
C ASN A 58 -9.58 -16.43 9.22
N ILE A 59 -9.88 -16.18 10.49
CA ILE A 59 -10.41 -14.90 10.98
C ILE A 59 -9.27 -14.15 11.64
N ILE A 60 -9.12 -12.86 11.32
CA ILE A 60 -8.17 -11.98 12.02
C ILE A 60 -8.91 -11.07 13.01
N PRO A 61 -8.26 -10.66 14.10
CA PRO A 61 -8.78 -9.64 15.00
C PRO A 61 -9.29 -8.40 14.25
N LYS A 62 -10.39 -7.82 14.76
CA LYS A 62 -10.91 -6.53 14.28
C LYS A 62 -9.99 -5.36 14.62
N LYS A 63 -9.11 -5.55 15.60
CA LYS A 63 -8.23 -4.52 16.18
C LYS A 63 -6.83 -5.07 16.33
N GLU A 64 -5.85 -4.18 16.27
CA GLU A 64 -4.44 -4.52 16.47
C GLU A 64 -4.16 -4.93 17.92
N ILE A 65 -4.84 -4.32 18.89
CA ILE A 65 -4.78 -4.68 20.30
C ILE A 65 -6.12 -5.25 20.75
N ILE A 66 -6.07 -6.39 21.45
CA ILE A 66 -7.21 -6.98 22.15
C ILE A 66 -7.15 -6.56 23.61
N TRP A 67 -8.18 -5.86 24.10
CA TRP A 67 -8.27 -5.52 25.51
C TRP A 67 -8.56 -6.76 26.34
N ASN A 68 -7.54 -7.25 27.02
CA ASN A 68 -7.60 -8.28 28.05
C ASN A 68 -6.93 -7.72 29.32
N LYS A 69 -6.95 -8.48 30.42
CA LYS A 69 -6.35 -8.03 31.68
C LYS A 69 -4.86 -7.65 31.51
N GLU A 70 -4.11 -8.43 30.76
CA GLU A 70 -2.69 -8.21 30.51
C GLU A 70 -2.40 -6.87 29.80
N ASN A 71 -3.06 -6.60 28.68
CA ASN A 71 -2.88 -5.35 27.92
C ASN A 71 -3.40 -4.12 28.69
N ILE A 72 -4.45 -4.30 29.51
CA ILE A 72 -4.94 -3.25 30.40
C ILE A 72 -3.91 -2.93 31.49
N ASP A 73 -3.36 -3.95 32.14
CA ASP A 73 -2.33 -3.79 33.18
C ASP A 73 -1.04 -3.19 32.57
N LYS A 74 -0.65 -3.61 31.37
CA LYS A 74 0.46 -3.02 30.61
C LYS A 74 0.22 -1.54 30.34
N LEU A 75 -0.98 -1.15 29.91
CA LEU A 75 -1.32 0.26 29.66
C LEU A 75 -1.27 1.11 30.95
N LYS A 76 -1.69 0.56 32.09
CA LYS A 76 -1.65 1.25 33.40
C LYS A 76 -0.22 1.62 33.83
N ASN A 77 0.81 0.98 33.29
CA ASN A 77 2.20 1.36 33.52
C ASN A 77 2.61 2.64 32.77
N TYR A 78 1.92 2.99 31.68
CA TYR A 78 2.23 4.16 30.86
C TYR A 78 1.32 5.35 31.17
N ILE A 79 0.05 5.11 31.51
CA ILE A 79 -0.93 6.16 31.78
C ILE A 79 -1.65 5.93 33.11
N LYS A 80 -1.98 7.02 33.82
CA LYS A 80 -2.65 6.93 35.12
C LYS A 80 -4.14 6.68 34.96
N GLU A 81 -4.65 5.65 35.63
CA GLU A 81 -6.08 5.34 35.63
C GLU A 81 -6.95 6.51 36.11
N SER A 82 -6.47 7.28 37.09
CA SER A 82 -7.16 8.47 37.61
C SER A 82 -7.44 9.53 36.54
N GLU A 83 -6.59 9.61 35.51
CA GLU A 83 -6.66 10.58 34.43
C GLU A 83 -7.56 10.10 33.28
N TYR A 84 -7.74 8.78 33.13
CA TYR A 84 -8.47 8.14 32.02
C TYR A 84 -9.59 7.20 32.51
N LYS A 85 -10.22 7.52 33.65
CA LYS A 85 -11.21 6.65 34.32
C LYS A 85 -12.30 6.11 33.40
N GLN A 86 -12.87 6.98 32.55
CA GLN A 86 -13.94 6.58 31.63
C GLN A 86 -13.45 5.61 30.55
N PHE A 87 -12.23 5.80 30.06
CA PHE A 87 -11.61 4.93 29.07
C PHE A 87 -11.32 3.55 29.65
N PHE A 88 -10.67 3.48 30.82
CA PHE A 88 -10.40 2.20 31.51
C PHE A 88 -11.68 1.44 31.80
N LYS A 89 -12.72 2.11 32.30
CA LYS A 89 -14.05 1.50 32.50
C LYS A 89 -14.62 0.93 31.20
N GLN A 90 -14.45 1.61 30.06
CA GLN A 90 -14.95 1.14 28.77
C GLN A 90 -14.21 -0.10 28.28
N ILE A 91 -12.88 -0.11 28.28
CA ILE A 91 -12.10 -1.26 27.82
C ILE A 91 -12.23 -2.48 28.74
N GLU A 92 -12.44 -2.27 30.05
CA GLU A 92 -12.66 -3.35 31.02
C GLU A 92 -14.05 -3.99 30.86
N THR A 93 -15.09 -3.20 30.55
CA THR A 93 -16.48 -3.69 30.50
C THR A 93 -16.98 -4.06 29.11
N LYS A 94 -16.52 -3.34 28.08
CA LYS A 94 -16.98 -3.50 26.69
C LYS A 94 -15.89 -4.03 25.77
N TYR A 95 -14.64 -4.13 26.23
CA TYR A 95 -13.49 -4.52 25.40
C TYR A 95 -13.30 -3.63 24.17
N ASN A 96 -13.84 -2.40 24.25
CA ASN A 96 -13.66 -1.35 23.26
C ASN A 96 -13.85 0.03 23.88
N ALA A 97 -13.14 1.00 23.32
CA ALA A 97 -13.37 2.41 23.56
C ALA A 97 -13.24 3.19 22.26
N ARG A 98 -13.81 4.39 22.23
CA ARG A 98 -13.59 5.32 21.11
C ARG A 98 -12.14 5.82 21.18
N THR A 99 -11.50 6.01 20.02
CA THR A 99 -10.13 6.53 19.88
C THR A 99 -9.09 5.74 20.69
N GLU A 100 -9.31 4.44 20.89
CA GLU A 100 -8.39 3.58 21.65
C GLU A 100 -7.06 3.34 20.93
N GLU A 101 -7.04 3.53 19.61
CA GLU A 101 -5.89 3.36 18.73
C GLU A 101 -4.73 4.28 19.08
N VAL A 102 -5.02 5.44 19.70
CA VAL A 102 -3.97 6.37 20.16
C VAL A 102 -3.04 5.74 21.20
N PHE A 103 -3.49 4.70 21.91
CA PHE A 103 -2.71 3.99 22.92
C PHE A 103 -2.00 2.74 22.40
N TYR A 104 -2.30 2.28 21.18
CA TYR A 104 -1.67 1.08 20.63
C TYR A 104 -0.14 1.16 20.54
N PRO A 105 0.48 2.31 20.22
CA PRO A 105 1.93 2.42 20.22
C PRO A 105 2.59 2.11 21.57
N LEU A 106 1.91 2.38 22.70
CA LEU A 106 2.41 2.08 24.04
C LEU A 106 2.38 0.58 24.38
N LEU A 107 1.60 -0.19 23.62
CA LEU A 107 1.38 -1.62 23.85
C LEU A 107 2.11 -2.50 22.84
N GLY A 108 2.48 -1.92 21.69
CA GLY A 108 3.24 -2.60 20.65
C GLY A 108 4.56 -3.18 21.18
N GLU A 109 4.87 -4.40 20.76
CA GLU A 109 6.03 -5.16 21.26
C GLU A 109 7.21 -5.17 20.28
N THR A 110 6.94 -4.87 19.02
CA THR A 110 7.88 -5.02 17.91
C THR A 110 7.72 -3.85 16.95
N LEU A 111 8.81 -3.51 16.27
CA LEU A 111 8.79 -2.57 15.16
C LEU A 111 8.53 -3.31 13.86
N LEU A 112 7.81 -2.70 12.91
CA LEU A 112 7.57 -3.31 11.61
C LEU A 112 8.88 -3.76 10.91
N SER A 113 9.97 -3.01 11.11
CA SER A 113 11.29 -3.35 10.56
C SER A 113 11.89 -4.65 11.13
N GLN A 114 11.47 -5.07 12.32
CA GLN A 114 11.93 -6.30 12.99
C GLN A 114 11.16 -7.54 12.54
N GLU A 115 9.97 -7.35 11.96
CA GLU A 115 9.12 -8.40 11.36
C GLU A 115 9.56 -8.79 9.94
N ILE A 116 10.47 -8.01 9.34
CA ILE A 116 11.06 -8.34 8.04
C ILE A 116 12.12 -9.43 8.23
N ASN A 117 11.87 -10.61 7.66
CA ASN A 117 12.81 -11.74 7.69
C ASN A 117 14.16 -11.38 7.05
N GLU A 118 15.24 -11.96 7.59
CA GLU A 118 16.62 -11.75 7.10
C GLU A 118 16.79 -12.10 5.62
N ASN A 119 16.06 -13.11 5.15
CA ASN A 119 16.10 -13.58 3.76
C ASN A 119 15.22 -12.75 2.81
N THR A 120 14.51 -11.75 3.31
CA THR A 120 13.69 -10.86 2.48
C THR A 120 14.59 -9.81 1.81
N ILE A 121 14.58 -9.78 0.47
CA ILE A 121 15.28 -8.73 -0.28
C ILE A 121 14.51 -7.42 -0.11
N THR A 122 15.13 -6.45 0.56
CA THR A 122 14.56 -5.11 0.74
C THR A 122 15.15 -4.16 -0.30
N ILE A 123 14.29 -3.62 -1.17
CA ILE A 123 14.67 -2.61 -2.16
C ILE A 123 14.09 -1.27 -1.70
N ASN A 124 14.98 -0.33 -1.39
CA ASN A 124 14.61 1.03 -1.07
C ASN A 124 14.69 1.88 -2.35
N PHE A 125 13.52 2.29 -2.85
CA PHE A 125 13.43 3.34 -3.86
C PHE A 125 13.74 4.67 -3.18
N GLU A 126 14.86 5.29 -3.52
CA GLU A 126 15.26 6.56 -2.92
C GLU A 126 14.11 7.57 -2.99
N ILE A 127 13.60 7.96 -1.83
CA ILE A 127 12.69 9.08 -1.68
C ILE A 127 13.57 10.33 -1.62
N PRO A 128 13.49 11.24 -2.61
CA PRO A 128 14.26 12.47 -2.59
C PRO A 128 14.01 13.23 -1.29
N ASN A 129 15.09 13.70 -0.65
CA ASN A 129 15.01 14.45 0.61
C ASN A 129 14.32 13.70 1.77
N LEU A 130 14.33 12.36 1.79
CA LEU A 130 13.70 11.54 2.86
C LEU A 130 14.00 12.04 4.28
N LYS A 131 15.26 12.38 4.57
CA LYS A 131 15.66 12.90 5.89
C LYS A 131 14.92 14.19 6.26
N GLU A 132 14.69 15.07 5.28
CA GLU A 132 13.99 16.33 5.50
C GLU A 132 12.47 16.11 5.60
N GLU A 133 11.90 15.21 4.79
CA GLU A 133 10.50 14.82 4.91
C GLU A 133 10.19 14.23 6.29
N ILE A 134 11.05 13.35 6.80
CA ILE A 134 10.92 12.80 8.16
C ILE A 134 10.92 13.94 9.19
N LYS A 135 11.87 14.88 9.13
CA LYS A 135 11.90 16.03 10.06
C LYS A 135 10.61 16.86 10.01
N GLN A 136 10.07 17.08 8.81
CA GLN A 136 8.81 17.82 8.64
C GLN A 136 7.62 17.09 9.28
N ILE A 137 7.55 15.75 9.12
CA ILE A 137 6.53 14.93 9.78
C ILE A 137 6.64 15.07 11.30
N TYR A 138 7.82 14.91 11.87
CA TYR A 138 8.02 15.05 13.32
C TYR A 138 7.61 16.42 13.84
N LYS A 139 8.03 17.50 13.15
CA LYS A 139 7.66 18.88 13.51
C LYS A 139 6.14 19.08 13.50
N GLU A 140 5.45 18.50 12.52
CA GLU A 140 3.99 18.58 12.43
C GLU A 140 3.31 17.82 13.58
N TYR A 141 3.81 16.63 13.92
CA TYR A 141 3.27 15.85 15.04
C TYR A 141 3.50 16.54 16.39
N ASP A 142 4.67 17.14 16.62
CA ASP A 142 4.94 17.91 17.84
C ASP A 142 4.02 19.12 17.95
N ARG A 143 3.73 19.80 16.83
CA ARG A 143 2.75 20.89 16.77
C ARG A 143 1.34 20.41 17.14
N LEU A 144 0.87 19.32 16.53
CA LEU A 144 -0.45 18.75 16.79
C LEU A 144 -0.58 18.25 18.24
N TYR A 145 0.47 17.63 18.77
CA TYR A 145 0.55 17.21 20.16
C TYR A 145 0.42 18.41 21.10
N THR A 146 1.15 19.49 20.85
CA THR A 146 1.09 20.72 21.66
C THR A 146 -0.33 21.30 21.67
N GLN A 147 -0.97 21.42 20.50
CA GLN A 147 -2.35 21.89 20.37
C GLN A 147 -3.37 21.00 21.11
N ALA A 148 -3.18 19.68 21.07
CA ALA A 148 -4.02 18.74 21.79
C ALA A 148 -3.91 18.95 23.30
N ILE A 149 -2.69 19.03 23.83
CA ILE A 149 -2.44 19.27 25.26
C ILE A 149 -2.99 20.64 25.71
N GLU A 150 -2.80 21.70 24.91
CA GLU A 150 -3.38 23.03 25.17
C GLU A 150 -4.92 23.02 25.22
N SER A 151 -5.54 22.10 24.47
CA SER A 151 -7.00 21.90 24.44
C SER A 151 -7.49 20.88 25.48
N ASP A 152 -6.64 20.50 26.45
CA ASP A 152 -6.89 19.46 27.46
C ASP A 152 -7.27 18.08 26.85
N ILE A 153 -6.84 17.83 25.60
CA ILE A 153 -6.97 16.54 24.93
C ILE A 153 -5.75 15.70 25.30
N LYS A 154 -6.03 14.58 25.97
CA LYS A 154 -5.00 13.64 26.40
C LYS A 154 -4.66 12.66 25.30
N ILE A 155 -3.39 12.65 24.88
CA ILE A 155 -2.89 11.81 23.79
C ILE A 155 -1.44 11.38 24.07
N VAL A 156 -0.99 10.33 23.40
CA VAL A 156 0.37 9.81 23.50
C VAL A 156 1.36 10.75 22.81
N SER A 157 2.53 10.95 23.43
CA SER A 157 3.59 11.80 22.87
C SER A 157 4.11 11.20 21.55
N PRO A 158 4.40 12.00 20.51
CA PRO A 158 5.00 11.53 19.28
C PRO A 158 6.30 10.72 19.47
N LYS A 159 7.05 10.99 20.55
CA LYS A 159 8.28 10.26 20.89
C LYS A 159 8.06 8.80 21.25
N GLU A 160 6.88 8.47 21.76
CA GLU A 160 6.48 7.09 22.07
C GLU A 160 5.89 6.38 20.84
N ILE A 161 5.52 7.13 19.81
CA ILE A 161 4.91 6.61 18.58
C ILE A 161 5.98 6.32 17.52
N PHE A 162 6.94 7.24 17.37
CA PHE A 162 7.94 7.15 16.33
C PHE A 162 9.27 6.61 16.83
N ILE A 163 9.83 5.68 16.04
CA ILE A 163 11.22 5.26 16.18
C ILE A 163 12.16 6.41 15.80
N ASN A 164 13.17 6.67 16.62
CA ASN A 164 14.26 7.54 16.24
C ASN A 164 14.92 6.98 14.96
N PRO A 165 15.07 7.78 13.88
CA PRO A 165 15.65 7.30 12.63
C PRO A 165 17.03 6.66 12.78
N ASN A 166 17.82 7.08 13.79
CA ASN A 166 19.14 6.53 14.06
C ASN A 166 19.09 5.12 14.68
N ASP A 167 17.97 4.75 15.30
CA ASP A 167 17.77 3.45 15.94
C ASP A 167 17.16 2.42 14.99
N LEU A 168 16.79 2.83 13.76
CA LEU A 168 16.24 1.95 12.75
C LEU A 168 17.27 0.91 12.31
N LYS A 169 17.06 -0.33 12.75
CA LYS A 169 17.82 -1.51 12.34
C LYS A 169 16.93 -2.46 11.56
N LEU A 170 17.35 -2.79 10.35
CA LEU A 170 16.74 -3.83 9.52
C LEU A 170 17.62 -5.08 9.59
N LYS A 171 16.98 -6.25 9.70
CA LYS A 171 17.67 -7.54 9.72
C LYS A 171 18.16 -7.95 8.31
N SER A 172 17.47 -7.49 7.26
CA SER A 172 17.80 -7.77 5.87
C SER A 172 18.82 -6.80 5.27
N ASN A 173 19.58 -7.26 4.28
CA ASN A 173 20.32 -6.36 3.39
C ASN A 173 19.36 -5.43 2.62
N ILE A 174 19.74 -4.15 2.50
CA ILE A 174 18.96 -3.13 1.79
C ILE A 174 19.71 -2.74 0.52
N TYR A 175 19.03 -2.85 -0.61
CA TYR A 175 19.49 -2.33 -1.89
C TYR A 175 18.88 -0.95 -2.10
N PHE A 176 19.72 0.04 -2.38
CA PHE A 176 19.27 1.40 -2.63
C PHE A 176 19.27 1.67 -4.13
N ILE A 177 18.11 2.03 -4.67
CA ILE A 177 18.01 2.53 -6.04
C ILE A 177 18.29 4.02 -5.99
N LYS A 178 19.38 4.45 -6.63
CA LYS A 178 19.76 5.86 -6.76
C LYS A 178 19.50 6.32 -8.19
N THR A 179 18.90 7.50 -8.34
CA THR A 179 18.84 8.16 -9.66
C THR A 179 20.06 9.06 -9.86
N PRO A 180 20.52 9.30 -11.11
CA PRO A 180 21.72 10.09 -11.39
C PRO A 180 21.71 11.50 -10.78
N ILE A 181 20.51 12.06 -10.56
CA ILE A 181 20.30 13.40 -9.98
C ILE A 181 20.85 13.50 -8.54
N ASN A 182 21.00 12.37 -7.83
CA ASN A 182 21.43 12.32 -6.43
C ASN A 182 22.87 11.81 -6.24
N GLN A 183 23.72 11.86 -7.28
CA GLN A 183 25.10 11.36 -7.21
C GLN A 183 26.07 12.21 -6.36
N GLN A 184 25.64 13.37 -5.86
CA GLN A 184 26.42 14.15 -4.90
C GLN A 184 25.92 13.74 -3.51
N THR A 185 26.54 12.79 -2.81
CA THR A 185 27.40 13.17 -1.68
C THR A 185 28.15 12.00 -1.03
N GLU A 186 27.99 10.74 -1.45
CA GLU A 186 28.59 9.62 -0.72
C GLU A 186 29.29 8.63 -1.65
N LYS A 187 30.58 8.36 -1.37
CA LYS A 187 31.31 7.27 -2.01
C LYS A 187 30.54 5.97 -1.76
N PRO A 188 30.22 5.18 -2.80
CA PRO A 188 29.54 3.91 -2.61
C PRO A 188 30.42 3.00 -1.75
N THR A 189 29.87 2.54 -0.64
CA THR A 189 30.53 1.60 0.28
C THR A 189 30.43 0.15 -0.21
N LYS A 190 29.71 -0.11 -1.31
CA LYS A 190 29.43 -1.43 -1.90
C LYS A 190 29.37 -1.38 -3.43
N GLU A 191 29.38 -2.56 -4.05
CA GLU A 191 29.20 -2.78 -5.49
C GLU A 191 27.97 -2.03 -6.03
N ILE A 192 28.15 -1.26 -7.10
CA ILE A 192 27.05 -0.59 -7.81
C ILE A 192 26.73 -1.43 -9.05
N ILE A 193 25.44 -1.76 -9.20
CA ILE A 193 24.90 -2.28 -10.45
C ILE A 193 24.20 -1.11 -11.14
N GLU A 194 24.75 -0.68 -12.27
CA GLU A 194 24.18 0.41 -13.08
C GLU A 194 23.19 -0.16 -14.11
N PHE A 195 21.97 0.38 -14.11
CA PHE A 195 20.99 0.12 -15.16
C PHE A 195 20.87 1.34 -16.08
N LYS A 196 21.29 1.19 -17.34
CA LYS A 196 21.21 2.25 -18.36
C LYS A 196 19.82 2.29 -18.98
N ILE A 197 18.91 2.91 -18.26
CA ILE A 197 17.51 3.05 -18.65
C ILE A 197 17.25 4.51 -19.02
N GLU A 198 16.81 4.74 -20.26
CA GLU A 198 16.30 6.03 -20.70
C GLU A 198 14.77 6.07 -20.51
N SER A 199 14.25 7.19 -20.02
CA SER A 199 12.81 7.40 -19.77
C SER A 199 12.35 8.79 -20.23
N GLU A 200 11.03 9.01 -20.21
CA GLU A 200 10.38 10.29 -20.54
C GLU A 200 10.61 10.80 -21.98
N ARG A 201 10.69 9.91 -22.97
CA ARG A 201 10.80 10.33 -24.37
C ARG A 201 9.52 11.03 -24.80
N ARG A 202 9.55 12.32 -25.14
CA ARG A 202 8.36 13.06 -25.59
C ARG A 202 8.39 13.34 -27.08
N PHE A 203 7.31 12.97 -27.76
CA PHE A 203 7.11 13.23 -29.18
C PHE A 203 6.24 14.46 -29.45
N PHE A 204 5.69 15.09 -28.41
CA PHE A 204 4.92 16.35 -28.51
C PHE A 204 3.78 16.31 -29.54
N SER A 205 3.06 15.19 -29.62
CA SER A 205 2.00 14.95 -30.61
C SER A 205 2.47 14.94 -32.06
N ASN A 206 3.78 14.90 -32.30
CA ASN A 206 4.36 14.73 -33.63
C ASN A 206 4.44 13.24 -33.98
N ILE A 207 3.38 12.74 -34.61
CA ILE A 207 3.28 11.34 -35.03
C ILE A 207 4.37 10.98 -36.06
N VAL A 208 4.75 11.92 -36.93
CA VAL A 208 5.81 11.68 -37.94
C VAL A 208 7.14 11.40 -37.25
N LEU A 209 7.51 12.24 -36.27
CA LEU A 209 8.71 12.03 -35.47
C LEU A 209 8.66 10.72 -34.69
N ALA A 210 7.52 10.41 -34.08
CA ALA A 210 7.33 9.15 -33.35
C ALA A 210 7.55 7.93 -34.26
N LYS A 211 7.00 7.95 -35.47
CA LYS A 211 7.19 6.87 -36.46
C LYS A 211 8.64 6.74 -36.90
N GLN A 212 9.32 7.85 -37.18
CA GLN A 212 10.73 7.85 -37.58
C GLN A 212 11.63 7.25 -36.49
N GLU A 213 11.43 7.65 -35.24
CA GLU A 213 12.19 7.14 -34.10
C GLU A 213 11.89 5.66 -33.81
N ILE A 214 10.62 5.26 -33.87
CA ILE A 214 10.21 3.85 -33.74
C ILE A 214 10.84 2.99 -34.83
N GLN A 215 10.83 3.47 -36.08
CA GLN A 215 11.45 2.76 -37.19
C GLN A 215 12.97 2.64 -36.98
N ASN A 216 13.63 3.72 -36.56
CA ASN A 216 15.04 3.71 -36.23
C ASN A 216 15.37 2.68 -35.12
N TRP A 217 14.56 2.59 -34.06
CA TRP A 217 14.73 1.56 -33.04
C TRP A 217 14.59 0.15 -33.62
N ILE A 218 13.57 -0.09 -34.44
CA ILE A 218 13.36 -1.39 -35.10
C ILE A 218 14.55 -1.77 -35.99
N ASP A 219 15.06 -0.81 -36.76
CA ASP A 219 16.20 -1.01 -37.66
C ASP A 219 17.49 -1.31 -36.88
N ASN A 220 17.62 -0.76 -35.66
CA ASN A 220 18.69 -1.07 -34.71
C ASN A 220 18.44 -2.33 -33.85
N GLY A 221 17.44 -3.13 -34.22
CA GLY A 221 17.16 -4.43 -33.59
C GLY A 221 16.33 -4.36 -32.29
N PHE A 222 15.70 -3.23 -31.98
CA PHE A 222 14.88 -3.11 -30.79
C PHE A 222 13.53 -3.82 -30.93
N GLN A 223 13.10 -4.46 -29.85
CA GLN A 223 11.70 -4.80 -29.63
C GLN A 223 10.96 -3.56 -29.12
N VAL A 224 10.08 -3.01 -29.96
CA VAL A 224 9.28 -1.82 -29.62
C VAL A 224 7.87 -2.21 -29.18
N ILE A 225 7.45 -1.71 -28.01
CA ILE A 225 6.12 -1.88 -27.44
C ILE A 225 5.50 -0.49 -27.19
N ILE A 226 4.33 -0.24 -27.74
CA ILE A 226 3.52 0.94 -27.41
C ILE A 226 2.45 0.53 -26.39
N THR A 227 2.39 1.20 -25.25
CA THR A 227 1.42 0.91 -24.21
C THR A 227 0.15 1.74 -24.36
N ALA A 228 -1.00 1.11 -24.13
CA ALA A 228 -2.32 1.71 -24.19
C ALA A 228 -3.02 1.66 -22.82
N GLU A 229 -3.79 2.68 -22.48
CA GLU A 229 -4.55 2.73 -21.22
C GLU A 229 -5.77 1.79 -21.20
N SER A 230 -6.29 1.44 -22.39
CA SER A 230 -7.48 0.59 -22.56
C SER A 230 -7.48 -0.14 -23.91
N ASN A 231 -8.36 -1.14 -24.05
CA ASN A 231 -8.55 -1.86 -25.31
C ASN A 231 -8.96 -0.95 -26.47
N SER A 232 -9.81 0.05 -26.23
CA SER A 232 -10.20 1.02 -27.28
C SER A 232 -9.00 1.84 -27.76
N GLN A 233 -8.13 2.26 -26.84
CA GLN A 233 -6.91 3.01 -27.19
C GLN A 233 -5.88 2.13 -27.92
N LYS A 234 -5.77 0.85 -27.55
CA LYS A 234 -4.94 -0.14 -28.26
C LYS A 234 -5.31 -0.21 -29.73
N GLU A 235 -6.59 -0.31 -30.07
CA GLU A 235 -7.02 -0.38 -31.47
C GLU A 235 -6.75 0.93 -32.24
N LYS A 236 -6.92 2.09 -31.60
CA LYS A 236 -6.54 3.38 -32.21
C LYS A 236 -5.04 3.47 -32.49
N LEU A 237 -4.21 3.08 -31.53
CA LEU A 237 -2.75 3.09 -31.68
C LEU A 237 -2.30 2.13 -32.78
N LYS A 238 -2.87 0.92 -32.85
CA LYS A 238 -2.63 -0.01 -33.96
C LYS A 238 -2.95 0.62 -35.32
N TYR A 239 -4.07 1.32 -35.42
CA TYR A 239 -4.44 2.01 -36.66
C TYR A 239 -3.45 3.13 -37.01
N ILE A 240 -3.03 3.95 -36.04
CA ILE A 240 -2.10 5.06 -36.26
C ILE A 240 -0.73 4.58 -36.75
N PHE A 241 -0.24 3.46 -36.22
CA PHE A 241 1.08 2.89 -36.51
C PHE A 241 1.01 1.62 -37.38
N GLN A 242 -0.06 1.43 -38.15
CA GLN A 242 -0.28 0.25 -38.98
C GLN A 242 0.80 0.00 -40.06
N ASP A 243 1.51 1.07 -40.44
CA ASP A 243 2.62 1.09 -41.38
C ASP A 243 3.92 0.51 -40.81
N ILE A 244 3.97 0.21 -39.50
CA ILE A 244 5.15 -0.35 -38.83
C ILE A 244 4.82 -1.77 -38.30
N PRO A 245 4.99 -2.83 -39.11
CA PRO A 245 4.48 -4.17 -38.79
C PRO A 245 5.18 -4.85 -37.61
N LYS A 246 6.37 -4.40 -37.22
CA LYS A 246 7.19 -5.02 -36.15
C LYS A 246 6.87 -4.50 -34.74
N ILE A 247 5.98 -3.50 -34.59
CA ILE A 247 5.61 -2.99 -33.26
C ILE A 247 4.60 -3.90 -32.56
N LYS A 248 4.66 -3.95 -31.24
CA LYS A 248 3.59 -4.50 -30.41
C LYS A 248 2.83 -3.36 -29.76
N VAL A 249 1.50 -3.44 -29.74
CA VAL A 249 0.65 -2.49 -29.01
C VAL A 249 -0.10 -3.26 -27.93
N GLU A 250 0.14 -2.94 -26.65
CA GLU A 250 -0.40 -3.70 -25.53
C GLU A 250 -1.04 -2.83 -24.45
N VAL A 251 -2.06 -3.37 -23.77
CA VAL A 251 -2.71 -2.68 -22.65
C VAL A 251 -1.88 -2.91 -21.39
N ILE A 252 -0.92 -2.02 -21.16
CA ILE A 252 0.01 -2.06 -20.03
C ILE A 252 -0.03 -0.70 -19.35
N LYS A 253 -0.22 -0.68 -18.02
CA LYS A 253 -0.25 0.56 -17.23
C LYS A 253 1.13 0.81 -16.61
N ILE A 254 1.91 1.66 -17.26
CA ILE A 254 3.20 2.18 -16.75
C ILE A 254 3.18 3.70 -16.73
N SER A 255 3.92 4.29 -15.80
CA SER A 255 3.96 5.74 -15.56
C SER A 255 4.84 6.54 -16.54
N SER A 256 5.72 5.86 -17.26
CA SER A 256 6.73 6.50 -18.13
C SER A 256 7.26 5.50 -19.16
N SER A 257 7.84 6.01 -20.25
CA SER A 257 8.60 5.17 -21.19
C SER A 257 9.80 4.52 -20.51
N LEU A 258 10.21 3.38 -21.05
CA LEU A 258 11.38 2.61 -20.64
C LEU A 258 12.15 2.19 -21.89
N ILE A 259 13.35 2.71 -22.09
CA ILE A 259 14.22 2.35 -23.21
C ILE A 259 15.51 1.78 -22.63
N ILE A 260 15.81 0.54 -22.97
CA ILE A 260 16.97 -0.19 -22.46
C ILE A 260 17.82 -0.62 -23.66
N ASN A 261 18.97 0.04 -23.81
CA ASN A 261 19.81 -0.08 -24.99
C ASN A 261 20.55 -1.43 -25.09
N GLU A 262 20.90 -2.03 -23.96
CA GLU A 262 21.66 -3.29 -23.88
C GLU A 262 20.79 -4.48 -24.31
N GLU A 263 19.56 -4.56 -23.82
CA GLU A 263 18.58 -5.60 -24.16
C GLU A 263 17.78 -5.28 -25.43
N LYS A 264 17.99 -4.10 -26.02
CA LYS A 264 17.28 -3.63 -27.22
C LYS A 264 15.76 -3.64 -27.01
N ILE A 265 15.29 -3.02 -25.92
CA ILE A 265 13.87 -2.91 -25.59
C ILE A 265 13.47 -1.44 -25.55
N ALA A 266 12.38 -1.08 -26.23
CA ALA A 266 11.79 0.26 -26.16
C ALA A 266 10.30 0.15 -25.85
N ILE A 267 9.89 0.61 -24.68
CA ILE A 267 8.49 0.68 -24.24
C ILE A 267 8.08 2.15 -24.19
N ILE A 268 7.11 2.53 -25.01
CA ILE A 268 6.65 3.91 -25.18
C ILE A 268 5.20 3.99 -24.74
N THR A 269 4.81 5.04 -24.01
CA THR A 269 3.42 5.20 -23.58
C THR A 269 2.60 6.06 -24.54
N GLU A 270 1.27 5.92 -24.50
CA GLU A 270 0.38 6.85 -25.21
C GLU A 270 0.68 8.32 -24.86
N ALA A 271 1.00 8.61 -23.60
CA ALA A 271 1.29 9.97 -23.15
C ALA A 271 2.58 10.55 -23.72
N ASP A 272 3.59 9.72 -23.94
CA ASP A 272 4.83 10.12 -24.60
C ASP A 272 4.56 10.62 -26.03
N ILE A 273 3.63 9.95 -26.72
CA ILE A 273 3.24 10.28 -28.09
C ILE A 273 2.37 11.54 -28.12
N PHE A 274 1.30 11.59 -27.32
CA PHE A 274 0.28 12.65 -27.40
C PHE A 274 0.45 13.79 -26.39
N ASN A 275 1.54 13.78 -25.62
CA ASN A 275 1.84 14.74 -24.56
C ASN A 275 0.67 14.96 -23.59
N LYS A 276 -0.13 13.90 -23.37
CA LYS A 276 -1.17 13.92 -22.35
C LYS A 276 -0.47 13.80 -21.01
N LYS A 277 -0.80 14.67 -20.05
CA LYS A 277 -0.40 14.40 -18.65
C LYS A 277 -0.93 13.03 -18.30
N GLN A 278 -0.04 12.05 -18.11
CA GLN A 278 -0.46 10.81 -17.49
C GLN A 278 -1.11 11.19 -16.17
N LYS A 279 -2.30 10.67 -15.90
CA LYS A 279 -2.77 10.63 -14.51
C LYS A 279 -1.69 9.84 -13.80
N GLN A 280 -0.88 10.52 -12.97
CA GLN A 280 -0.04 9.84 -12.01
C GLN A 280 -0.91 8.72 -11.44
N ILE A 281 -0.41 7.50 -11.49
CA ILE A 281 -0.94 6.46 -10.63
C ILE A 281 -0.70 7.03 -9.25
N LYS A 282 -1.72 7.70 -8.70
CA LYS A 282 -1.67 8.17 -7.34
C LYS A 282 -1.51 6.88 -6.55
N LEU A 283 -0.29 6.63 -6.06
CA LEU A 283 -0.12 5.89 -4.83
C LEU A 283 -1.19 6.48 -3.92
N SER A 284 -2.15 5.64 -3.53
CA SER A 284 -3.38 6.08 -2.90
C SER A 284 -3.02 6.81 -1.61
N ASN A 285 -2.89 8.13 -1.70
CA ASN A 285 -2.94 8.99 -0.54
C ASN A 285 -4.35 8.81 -0.01
N HIS A 286 -4.45 8.00 1.05
CA HIS A 286 -5.67 7.84 1.80
C HIS A 286 -6.20 9.23 2.12
N GLN A 287 -7.49 9.37 1.83
CA GLN A 287 -8.27 10.57 2.00
C GLN A 287 -8.00 11.14 3.40
N LYS A 288 -7.50 12.39 3.45
CA LYS A 288 -7.75 13.26 4.59
C LYS A 288 -9.26 13.43 4.68
N GLN A 289 -9.92 12.57 5.46
CA GLN A 289 -11.22 12.91 6.01
C GLN A 289 -10.96 13.93 7.10
N ASN A 290 -11.53 15.12 6.90
CA ASN A 290 -11.59 16.16 7.91
C ASN A 290 -12.24 15.57 9.17
N LEU A 291 -11.54 15.67 10.29
CA LEU A 291 -12.13 15.75 11.63
C LEU A 291 -12.23 17.23 11.99
#